data_AF-A0A223ECN5-F1
#
_entry.id   AF-A0A223ECN5-F1
#
_cell.length_a   1.000
_cell.length_b   1.000
_cell.length_c   1.000
_cell.angle_alpha   90.00
_cell.angle_beta   90.00
_cell.angle_gamma   90.00
#
_symmetry.space_group_name_H-M   'P 1'
#
loop_
_entity.id
_entity.type
_entity.pdbx_description
1 polymer ?
#
loop_
_entity_poly.entity_id
_entity_poly.type
_entity_poly.pdbx_seq_one_letter_code
_entity_poly.pdbx_strand_id
1 'polypeptide(L)'
;MIHHRTSEQNRIHKILQDANIKLTSVLSDIFGVSGRRILEAILNGEKIETDGLRKMVDWRTKASITDIASAINGRIRRHHRDMLRYHWEHMGYLEETIEELEKQIDQLLSPYRKEVELLDGIPGVNKAAAATFIAEMGVDMSVFKSAKHLASWAGVSPGNYESAGKKTSKTTQGNKALKTIAVECVLATSRQNNRIASHRKSITKRQGMKGRIASAHVLLTIAYNILKTGEPYHELRSNYLEEKQMNKELKMIEYLKKKGYTIPPSEQQTA
;
A
#
# COMPACT_ATOMS: atom_id res chain seq x y z
N MET A 1 -3.72 -15.92 2.77
CA MET A 1 -2.42 -16.58 2.50
C MET A 1 -1.21 -15.70 2.76
N ILE A 2 -1.09 -14.49 2.20
CA ILE A 2 0.09 -13.61 2.38
C ILE A 2 0.47 -13.40 3.85
N HIS A 3 -0.49 -13.09 4.73
CA HIS A 3 -0.23 -12.91 6.16
C HIS A 3 0.28 -14.18 6.85
N HIS A 4 -0.20 -15.37 6.43
CA HIS A 4 0.30 -16.64 6.93
C HIS A 4 1.74 -16.87 6.49
N ARG A 5 2.08 -16.60 5.22
CA ARG A 5 3.46 -16.69 4.72
C ARG A 5 4.41 -15.79 5.53
N THR A 6 4.02 -14.55 5.79
CA THR A 6 4.79 -13.63 6.64
C THR A 6 4.91 -14.15 8.08
N SER A 7 3.88 -14.82 8.61
CA SER A 7 3.95 -15.47 9.92
C SER A 7 4.99 -16.59 9.94
N GLU A 8 5.03 -17.44 8.92
CA GLU A 8 6.03 -18.51 8.79
C GLU A 8 7.45 -17.96 8.65
N GLN A 9 7.64 -16.91 7.85
CA GLN A 9 8.91 -16.18 7.75
C GLN A 9 9.40 -15.68 9.12
N ASN A 10 8.51 -15.10 9.92
CA ASN A 10 8.84 -14.65 11.26
C ASN A 10 9.16 -15.81 12.23
N ARG A 11 8.56 -17.00 12.04
CA ARG A 11 8.89 -18.19 12.83
C ARG A 11 10.27 -18.74 12.47
N ILE A 12 10.58 -18.84 11.17
CA ILE A 12 11.91 -19.20 10.67
C ILE A 12 12.96 -18.26 11.26
N HIS A 13 12.70 -16.96 11.23
CA HIS A 13 13.61 -15.96 11.81
C HIS A 13 13.92 -16.20 13.28
N LYS A 14 12.89 -16.47 14.10
CA LYS A 14 13.06 -16.76 15.53
C LYS A 14 13.89 -18.02 15.78
N ILE A 15 13.69 -19.07 14.99
CA ILE A 15 14.45 -20.32 15.13
C ILE A 15 15.93 -20.11 14.75
N LEU A 16 16.20 -19.31 13.71
CA LEU A 16 17.58 -18.93 13.36
C LEU A 16 18.25 -18.15 14.50
N GLN A 17 17.53 -17.21 15.13
CA GLN A 17 18.05 -16.47 16.28
C GLN A 17 18.37 -17.37 17.47
N ASP A 18 17.51 -18.36 17.77
CA ASP A 18 17.74 -19.34 18.84
C ASP A 18 18.98 -20.23 18.54
N ALA A 19 19.22 -20.54 17.27
CA ALA A 19 20.44 -21.22 16.81
C ALA A 19 21.68 -20.30 16.75
N ASN A 20 21.59 -19.04 17.19
CA ASN A 20 22.61 -18.00 17.08
C ASN A 20 23.07 -17.72 15.63
N ILE A 21 22.13 -17.81 14.68
CA ILE A 21 22.33 -17.44 13.27
C ILE A 21 21.69 -16.07 13.03
N LYS A 22 22.50 -15.10 12.63
CA LYS A 22 22.10 -13.68 12.51
C LYS A 22 22.06 -13.19 11.07
N LEU A 23 21.51 -13.99 10.16
CA LEU A 23 21.43 -13.63 8.74
C LEU A 23 20.72 -12.29 8.47
N THR A 24 19.74 -11.89 9.28
CA THR A 24 19.04 -10.61 9.11
C THR A 24 19.86 -9.37 9.46
N SER A 25 21.03 -9.51 10.11
CA SER A 25 21.90 -8.36 10.33
C SER A 25 22.80 -8.07 9.13
N VAL A 26 22.96 -9.03 8.23
CA VAL A 26 23.86 -8.94 7.07
C VAL A 26 23.10 -8.94 5.74
N LEU A 27 21.97 -9.64 5.66
CA LEU A 27 21.10 -9.67 4.47
C LEU A 27 19.86 -8.81 4.70
N SER A 28 19.54 -7.97 3.71
CA SER A 28 18.30 -7.19 3.71
C SER A 28 17.06 -8.07 3.57
N ASP A 29 17.20 -9.23 2.92
CA ASP A 29 16.15 -10.23 2.76
C ASP A 29 16.75 -11.64 2.81
N ILE A 30 16.39 -12.40 3.86
CA ILE A 30 16.85 -13.78 4.04
C ILE A 30 16.03 -14.79 3.22
N PHE A 31 14.88 -14.39 2.68
CA PHE A 31 14.02 -15.21 1.82
C PHE A 31 14.17 -14.87 0.33
N GLY A 32 15.12 -13.99 -0.02
CA GLY A 32 15.57 -13.75 -1.39
C GLY A 32 16.55 -14.82 -1.88
N VAL A 33 17.01 -14.72 -3.13
CA VAL A 33 17.82 -15.77 -3.81
C VAL A 33 19.02 -16.25 -2.99
N SER A 34 19.92 -15.34 -2.58
CA SER A 34 21.11 -15.70 -1.78
C SER A 34 20.74 -16.31 -0.43
N GLY A 35 19.75 -15.71 0.26
CA GLY A 35 19.31 -16.16 1.57
C GLY A 35 18.68 -17.55 1.53
N ARG A 36 17.82 -17.83 0.53
CA ARG A 36 17.21 -19.16 0.35
C ARG A 36 18.24 -20.24 0.13
N ARG A 37 19.22 -20.02 -0.75
CA ARG A 37 20.31 -20.99 -1.00
C ARG A 37 21.07 -21.34 0.29
N ILE A 38 21.38 -20.32 1.10
CA ILE A 38 22.05 -20.51 2.38
C ILE A 38 21.15 -21.27 3.37
N LEU A 39 19.87 -20.92 3.44
CA LEU A 39 18.91 -21.58 4.34
C LEU A 39 18.64 -23.04 3.93
N GLU A 40 18.57 -23.33 2.63
CA GLU A 40 18.47 -24.68 2.09
C GLU A 40 19.70 -25.53 2.45
N ALA A 41 20.91 -24.98 2.28
CA ALA A 41 22.14 -25.66 2.70
C ALA A 41 22.15 -25.95 4.22
N ILE A 42 21.67 -24.99 5.03
CA ILE A 42 21.50 -25.16 6.48
C ILE A 42 20.48 -26.28 6.80
N LEU A 43 19.34 -26.31 6.09
CA LEU A 43 18.28 -27.32 6.25
C LEU A 43 18.77 -28.72 5.90
N ASN A 44 19.53 -28.84 4.81
CA ASN A 44 20.16 -30.08 4.35
C ASN A 44 21.30 -30.54 5.27
N GLY A 45 21.77 -29.67 6.18
CA GLY A 45 22.88 -29.95 7.08
C GLY A 45 24.23 -29.97 6.37
N GLU A 46 24.35 -29.25 5.26
CA GLU A 46 25.58 -29.11 4.49
C GLU A 46 26.62 -28.31 5.27
N LYS A 47 27.89 -28.67 5.09
CA LYS A 47 29.00 -27.87 5.61
C LYS A 47 29.26 -26.72 4.64
N ILE A 48 28.94 -25.51 5.06
CA ILE A 48 29.09 -24.31 4.23
C ILE A 48 30.50 -23.75 4.45
N GLU A 49 31.40 -24.05 3.52
CA GLU A 49 32.74 -23.46 3.47
C GLU A 49 32.73 -22.13 2.68
N THR A 50 33.80 -21.33 2.81
CA THR A 50 33.90 -19.99 2.21
C THR A 50 33.79 -19.99 0.67
N ASP A 51 34.34 -21.00 0.00
CA ASP A 51 34.20 -21.17 -1.46
C ASP A 51 32.77 -21.55 -1.87
N GLY A 52 32.14 -22.45 -1.12
CA GLY A 52 30.73 -22.80 -1.32
C GLY A 52 29.82 -21.58 -1.12
N LEU A 53 30.08 -20.79 -0.07
CA LEU A 53 29.32 -19.58 0.22
C LEU A 53 29.43 -18.53 -0.90
N ARG A 54 30.61 -18.37 -1.50
CA ARG A 54 30.82 -17.49 -2.67
C ARG A 54 29.91 -17.83 -3.85
N LYS A 55 29.65 -19.11 -4.08
CA LYS A 55 28.79 -19.58 -5.18
C LYS A 55 27.31 -19.36 -4.89
N MET A 56 26.90 -19.36 -3.61
CA MET A 56 25.51 -19.15 -3.21
C MET A 56 25.10 -17.68 -3.26
N VAL A 57 26.02 -16.78 -2.93
CA VAL A 57 25.75 -15.34 -2.76
C VAL A 57 25.80 -14.61 -4.11
N ASP A 58 24.70 -13.96 -4.48
CA ASP A 58 24.64 -13.12 -5.68
C ASP A 58 25.55 -11.88 -5.55
N TRP A 59 26.15 -11.45 -6.67
CA TRP A 59 27.08 -10.31 -6.73
C TRP A 59 26.47 -8.97 -6.27
N ARG A 60 25.14 -8.83 -6.31
CA ARG A 60 24.42 -7.65 -5.80
C ARG A 60 24.37 -7.58 -4.27
N THR A 61 24.77 -8.65 -3.59
CA THR A 61 24.81 -8.70 -2.13
C THR A 61 25.91 -7.78 -1.62
N LYS A 62 25.52 -6.74 -0.87
CA LYS A 62 26.46 -5.74 -0.35
C LYS A 62 27.33 -6.25 0.80
N ALA A 63 26.85 -7.23 1.55
CA ALA A 63 27.58 -7.80 2.68
C ALA A 63 28.76 -8.63 2.19
N SER A 64 29.89 -8.55 2.89
CA SER A 64 31.06 -9.34 2.57
C SER A 64 30.81 -10.82 2.89
N ILE A 65 31.46 -11.72 2.15
CA ILE A 65 31.36 -13.17 2.39
C ILE A 65 31.81 -13.52 3.81
N THR A 66 32.79 -12.81 4.36
CA THR A 66 33.28 -12.99 5.74
C THR A 66 32.22 -12.63 6.78
N ASP A 67 31.43 -11.58 6.54
CA ASP A 67 30.34 -11.20 7.44
C ASP A 67 29.22 -12.24 7.39
N ILE A 68 28.88 -12.72 6.19
CA ILE A 68 27.87 -13.75 6.00
C ILE A 68 28.32 -15.06 6.66
N ALA A 69 29.58 -15.47 6.47
CA ALA A 69 30.16 -16.65 7.11
C ALA A 69 30.10 -16.54 8.64
N SER A 70 30.41 -15.36 9.19
CA SER A 70 30.29 -15.09 10.62
C SER A 70 28.83 -15.16 11.11
N ALA A 71 27.88 -14.66 10.31
CA ALA A 71 26.47 -14.65 10.65
C ALA A 71 25.83 -16.05 10.65
N ILE A 72 26.34 -16.99 9.85
CA ILE A 72 25.87 -18.38 9.81
C ILE A 72 26.61 -19.30 10.78
N ASN A 73 27.69 -18.83 11.43
CA ASN A 73 28.48 -19.58 12.39
C ASN A 73 27.75 -19.72 13.75
N GLY A 74 26.59 -20.37 13.72
CA GLY A 74 25.75 -20.67 14.88
C GLY A 74 25.73 -22.15 15.24
N ARG A 75 24.95 -22.51 16.26
CA ARG A 75 24.79 -23.89 16.73
C ARG A 75 23.40 -24.41 16.39
N ILE A 76 23.30 -25.03 15.22
CA ILE A 76 22.07 -25.70 14.79
C ILE A 76 22.02 -27.10 15.39
N ARG A 77 20.99 -27.36 16.19
CA ARG A 77 20.66 -28.69 16.73
C ARG A 77 19.63 -29.37 15.82
N ARG A 78 19.44 -30.68 16.00
CA ARG A 78 18.45 -31.46 15.22
C ARG A 78 17.05 -30.83 15.26
N HIS A 79 16.55 -30.47 16.45
CA HIS A 79 15.22 -29.86 16.57
C HIS A 79 15.10 -28.50 15.87
N HIS A 80 16.17 -27.70 15.82
CA HIS A 80 16.16 -26.45 15.02
C HIS A 80 15.96 -26.78 13.54
N ARG A 81 16.66 -27.77 12.99
CA ARG A 81 16.48 -28.19 11.59
C ARG A 81 15.09 -28.73 11.33
N ASP A 82 14.55 -29.54 12.23
CA ASP A 82 13.22 -30.10 12.08
C ASP A 82 12.14 -29.01 12.07
N MET A 83 12.21 -28.06 13.02
CA MET A 83 11.29 -26.91 13.04
C MET A 83 11.45 -26.00 11.80
N LEU A 84 12.69 -25.68 11.42
CA LEU A 84 12.95 -24.89 10.21
C LEU A 84 12.34 -25.56 8.99
N ARG A 85 12.47 -26.89 8.86
CA ARG A 85 11.92 -27.66 7.75
C ARG A 85 10.40 -27.57 7.69
N TYR A 86 9.69 -27.77 8.81
CA TYR A 86 8.23 -27.66 8.83
C TYR A 86 7.74 -26.27 8.40
N HIS A 87 8.37 -25.21 8.89
CA HIS A 87 8.01 -23.84 8.51
C HIS A 87 8.42 -23.52 7.07
N TRP A 88 9.52 -24.06 6.59
CA TRP A 88 9.99 -23.91 5.21
C TRP A 88 9.04 -24.56 4.20
N GLU A 89 8.67 -25.82 4.44
CA GLU A 89 7.71 -26.56 3.61
C GLU A 89 6.34 -25.89 3.61
N HIS A 90 5.84 -25.46 4.78
CA HIS A 90 4.56 -24.75 4.86
C HIS A 90 4.63 -23.38 4.15
N MET A 91 5.75 -22.66 4.26
CA MET A 91 5.96 -21.42 3.51
C MET A 91 5.93 -21.67 2.00
N GLY A 92 6.57 -22.73 1.51
CA GLY A 92 6.54 -23.13 0.10
C GLY A 92 5.12 -23.44 -0.38
N TYR A 93 4.36 -24.24 0.38
CA TYR A 93 2.95 -24.51 0.09
C TYR A 93 2.11 -23.22 -0.01
N LEU A 94 2.31 -22.27 0.91
CA LEU A 94 1.60 -21.00 0.90
C LEU A 94 1.98 -20.15 -0.31
N GLU A 95 3.24 -20.20 -0.76
CA GLU A 95 3.70 -19.50 -1.98
C GLU A 95 3.04 -20.08 -3.22
N GLU A 96 3.05 -21.39 -3.41
CA GLU A 96 2.37 -22.07 -4.52
C GLU A 96 0.86 -21.77 -4.52
N THR A 97 0.22 -21.80 -3.34
CA THR A 97 -1.20 -21.50 -3.21
C THR A 97 -1.51 -20.03 -3.57
N ILE A 98 -0.63 -19.09 -3.22
CA ILE A 98 -0.79 -17.69 -3.62
C ILE A 98 -0.72 -17.55 -5.14
N GLU A 99 0.28 -18.16 -5.78
CA GLU A 99 0.45 -18.11 -7.24
C GLU A 99 -0.75 -18.71 -7.98
N GLU A 100 -1.29 -19.82 -7.48
CA GLU A 100 -2.48 -20.46 -8.06
C GLU A 100 -3.72 -19.56 -7.92
N LEU A 101 -3.92 -18.93 -6.77
CA LEU A 101 -5.01 -17.99 -6.56
C LEU A 101 -4.86 -16.73 -7.42
N GLU A 102 -3.64 -16.22 -7.60
CA GLU A 102 -3.38 -15.07 -8.48
C GLU A 102 -3.75 -15.41 -9.94
N LYS A 103 -3.41 -16.61 -10.43
CA LYS A 103 -3.85 -17.07 -11.77
C LYS A 103 -5.36 -17.16 -11.90
N GLN A 104 -6.06 -17.68 -10.89
CA GLN A 104 -7.51 -17.77 -10.89
C GLN A 104 -8.17 -16.38 -10.88
N ILE A 105 -7.62 -15.44 -10.10
CA ILE A 105 -8.07 -14.04 -10.09
C ILE A 105 -7.91 -13.42 -11.49
N ASP A 106 -6.75 -13.60 -12.13
CA ASP A 106 -6.49 -13.09 -13.48
C ASP A 106 -7.46 -13.67 -14.53
N GLN A 107 -7.82 -14.95 -14.42
CA GLN A 107 -8.82 -15.58 -15.28
C GLN A 107 -10.20 -14.95 -15.09
N LEU A 108 -10.64 -14.77 -13.83
CA LEU A 108 -11.92 -14.15 -13.50
C LEU A 108 -11.99 -12.67 -13.90
N LEU A 109 -10.86 -11.98 -13.93
CA LEU A 109 -10.75 -10.59 -14.38
C LEU A 109 -10.63 -10.43 -15.89
N SER A 110 -10.50 -11.53 -16.64
CA SER A 110 -10.38 -11.47 -18.11
C SER A 110 -11.49 -10.65 -18.80
N PRO A 111 -12.77 -10.70 -18.37
CA PRO A 111 -13.82 -9.86 -18.94
C PRO A 111 -13.67 -8.37 -18.62
N TYR A 112 -12.92 -8.02 -17.56
CA TYR A 112 -12.81 -6.67 -17.00
C TYR A 112 -11.41 -6.06 -17.18
N ARG A 113 -10.62 -6.55 -18.16
CA ARG A 113 -9.23 -6.10 -18.38
C ARG A 113 -9.13 -4.59 -18.58
N LYS A 114 -10.08 -4.01 -19.32
CA LYS A 114 -10.11 -2.57 -19.60
C LYS A 114 -10.28 -1.77 -18.30
N GLU A 115 -11.21 -2.19 -17.45
CA GLU A 115 -11.48 -1.56 -16.16
C GLU A 115 -10.29 -1.70 -15.21
N VAL A 116 -9.62 -2.87 -15.22
CA VAL A 116 -8.38 -3.07 -14.46
C VAL A 116 -7.30 -2.09 -14.92
N GLU A 117 -7.06 -1.96 -16.23
CA GLU A 117 -6.05 -1.04 -16.78
C GLU A 117 -6.37 0.44 -16.46
N LEU A 118 -7.65 0.82 -16.55
CA LEU A 118 -8.11 2.16 -16.21
C LEU A 118 -7.89 2.49 -14.72
N LEU A 119 -8.16 1.53 -13.83
CA LEU A 119 -7.94 1.68 -12.39
C LEU A 119 -6.45 1.66 -12.03
N ASP A 120 -5.66 0.79 -12.65
CA ASP A 120 -4.19 0.70 -12.49
C ASP A 120 -3.47 2.00 -12.89
N GLY A 121 -4.06 2.77 -13.82
CA GLY A 121 -3.58 4.10 -14.20
C GLY A 121 -3.73 5.16 -13.09
N ILE A 122 -4.50 4.91 -12.03
CA ILE A 122 -4.63 5.84 -10.90
C ILE A 122 -3.37 5.75 -10.03
N PRO A 123 -2.70 6.87 -9.69
CA PRO A 123 -1.53 6.85 -8.83
C PRO A 123 -1.77 6.11 -7.51
N GLY A 124 -0.91 5.12 -7.23
CA GLY A 124 -0.96 4.32 -6.02
C GLY A 124 -1.91 3.12 -6.09
N VAL A 125 -2.69 2.97 -7.15
CA VAL A 125 -3.43 1.74 -7.45
C VAL A 125 -2.54 0.84 -8.29
N ASN A 126 -2.54 -0.46 -7.99
CA ASN A 126 -1.91 -1.49 -8.81
C ASN A 126 -2.98 -2.51 -9.27
N LYS A 127 -2.63 -3.44 -10.16
CA LYS A 127 -3.55 -4.50 -10.62
C LYS A 127 -4.27 -5.26 -9.50
N ALA A 128 -3.58 -5.63 -8.42
CA ALA A 128 -4.20 -6.32 -7.29
C ALA A 128 -5.22 -5.43 -6.52
N ALA A 129 -4.92 -4.14 -6.37
CA ALA A 129 -5.85 -3.18 -5.80
C ALA A 129 -7.05 -2.92 -6.72
N ALA A 130 -6.82 -2.84 -8.03
CA ALA A 130 -7.87 -2.72 -9.05
C ALA A 130 -8.79 -3.95 -9.04
N ALA A 131 -8.23 -5.16 -8.94
CA ALA A 131 -8.98 -6.40 -8.75
C ALA A 131 -9.87 -6.34 -7.51
N THR A 132 -9.33 -5.87 -6.39
CA THR A 132 -10.10 -5.71 -5.14
C THR A 132 -11.20 -4.67 -5.30
N PHE A 133 -10.94 -3.55 -5.99
CA PHE A 133 -11.99 -2.57 -6.29
C PHE A 133 -13.13 -3.20 -7.08
N ILE A 134 -12.83 -3.88 -8.19
CA ILE A 134 -13.83 -4.55 -9.03
C ILE A 134 -14.62 -5.60 -8.23
N ALA A 135 -13.94 -6.41 -7.41
CA ALA A 135 -14.59 -7.43 -6.58
C ALA A 135 -15.56 -6.83 -5.56
N GLU A 136 -15.23 -5.68 -4.96
CA GLU A 136 -16.05 -5.08 -3.92
C GLU A 136 -17.13 -4.14 -4.46
N MET A 137 -16.82 -3.29 -5.45
CA MET A 137 -17.76 -2.26 -5.94
C MET A 137 -18.43 -2.62 -7.29
N GLY A 138 -17.94 -3.65 -7.98
CA GLY A 138 -18.34 -3.96 -9.35
C GLY A 138 -17.78 -2.97 -10.37
N VAL A 139 -18.09 -3.20 -11.66
CA VAL A 139 -17.75 -2.29 -12.76
C VAL A 139 -18.90 -1.35 -13.13
N ASP A 140 -20.15 -1.77 -12.88
CA ASP A 140 -21.33 -0.95 -13.16
C ASP A 140 -21.55 0.09 -12.05
N MET A 141 -21.23 1.36 -12.37
CA MET A 141 -21.39 2.47 -11.46
C MET A 141 -22.84 2.97 -11.31
N SER A 142 -23.79 2.47 -12.12
CA SER A 142 -25.21 2.84 -12.05
C SER A 142 -25.87 2.40 -10.73
N VAL A 143 -25.33 1.36 -10.08
CA VAL A 143 -25.80 0.86 -8.78
C VAL A 143 -25.67 1.90 -7.67
N PHE A 144 -24.79 2.88 -7.83
CA PHE A 144 -24.63 4.00 -6.90
C PHE A 144 -25.23 5.27 -7.51
N LYS A 145 -26.06 5.98 -6.73
CA LYS A 145 -26.63 7.28 -7.14
C LYS A 145 -25.56 8.33 -7.45
N SER A 146 -24.41 8.27 -6.78
CA SER A 146 -23.25 9.12 -7.05
C SER A 146 -21.98 8.59 -6.40
N ALA A 147 -20.82 9.13 -6.78
CA ALA A 147 -19.53 8.85 -6.13
C ALA A 147 -19.55 9.03 -4.60
N LYS A 148 -20.33 9.98 -4.09
CA LYS A 148 -20.50 10.20 -2.65
C LYS A 148 -21.19 9.01 -1.96
N HIS A 149 -22.11 8.35 -2.66
CA HIS A 149 -22.78 7.16 -2.14
C HIS A 149 -21.82 5.97 -2.10
N LEU A 150 -21.00 5.77 -3.15
CA LEU A 150 -19.93 4.77 -3.13
C LEU A 150 -18.99 5.00 -1.94
N ALA A 151 -18.54 6.24 -1.73
CA ALA A 151 -17.63 6.57 -0.64
C ALA A 151 -18.24 6.34 0.75
N SER A 152 -19.53 6.67 0.91
CA SER A 152 -20.26 6.42 2.14
C SER A 152 -20.42 4.92 2.39
N TRP A 153 -20.75 4.15 1.34
CA TRP A 153 -20.89 2.70 1.38
C TRP A 153 -19.55 1.99 1.68
N ALA A 154 -18.46 2.47 1.10
CA ALA A 154 -17.10 2.03 1.43
C ALA A 154 -16.66 2.43 2.84
N GLY A 155 -17.39 3.33 3.51
CA GLY A 155 -17.07 3.76 4.87
C GLY A 155 -15.91 4.76 4.97
N VAL A 156 -15.61 5.49 3.90
CA VAL A 156 -14.58 6.56 3.86
C VAL A 156 -15.18 7.97 3.97
N SER A 157 -16.48 8.06 4.25
CA SER A 157 -17.15 9.33 4.54
C SER A 157 -17.23 9.60 6.05
N PRO A 158 -17.21 10.88 6.48
CA PRO A 158 -17.55 11.24 7.85
C PRO A 158 -18.96 10.75 8.21
N GLY A 159 -19.09 10.06 9.33
CA GLY A 159 -20.38 9.68 9.88
C GLY A 159 -21.00 10.83 10.68
N ASN A 160 -22.32 10.77 10.82
CA ASN A 160 -23.08 11.71 11.64
C ASN A 160 -23.45 11.05 12.96
N TYR A 161 -22.49 10.97 13.89
CA TYR A 161 -22.70 10.39 15.20
C TYR A 161 -22.90 11.50 16.23
N GLU A 162 -24.08 11.56 16.83
CA GLU A 162 -24.44 12.52 17.87
C GLU A 162 -24.94 11.78 19.10
N SER A 163 -24.39 12.10 20.27
CA SER A 163 -24.81 11.55 21.56
C SER A 163 -24.82 12.66 22.59
N ALA A 164 -25.94 12.83 23.30
CA ALA A 164 -26.14 13.88 24.31
C ALA A 164 -25.70 15.29 23.82
N GLY A 165 -26.06 15.65 22.57
CA GLY A 165 -25.71 16.93 21.93
C GLY A 165 -24.24 17.08 21.52
N LYS A 166 -23.39 16.06 21.74
CA LYS A 166 -21.99 16.05 21.30
C LYS A 166 -21.87 15.31 19.98
N LYS A 167 -21.37 16.01 18.95
CA LYS A 167 -21.07 15.43 17.64
C LYS A 167 -19.68 14.82 17.62
N THR A 168 -19.57 13.59 17.12
CA THR A 168 -18.28 12.91 16.90
C THR A 168 -18.10 12.64 15.41
N SER A 169 -16.89 12.92 14.90
CA SER A 169 -16.53 12.77 13.49
C SER A 169 -15.85 11.42 13.21
N LYS A 170 -16.48 10.33 13.69
CA LYS A 170 -16.06 8.96 13.34
C LYS A 170 -16.50 8.67 11.90
N THR A 171 -15.78 7.80 11.20
CA THR A 171 -16.17 7.36 9.86
C THR A 171 -17.40 6.46 9.91
N THR A 172 -18.13 6.38 8.80
CA THR A 172 -19.22 5.40 8.67
C THR A 172 -18.68 3.98 8.70
N GLN A 173 -19.49 3.06 9.25
CA GLN A 173 -19.29 1.64 8.97
C GLN A 173 -19.53 1.40 7.47
N GLY A 174 -18.81 0.45 6.90
CA GLY A 174 -18.86 0.20 5.46
C GLY A 174 -17.95 -0.94 5.07
N ASN A 175 -17.75 -1.11 3.77
CA ASN A 175 -16.92 -2.19 3.24
C ASN A 175 -15.47 -2.10 3.75
N LYS A 176 -15.05 -3.06 4.58
CA LYS A 176 -13.73 -3.06 5.23
C LYS A 176 -12.60 -3.32 4.25
N ALA A 177 -12.80 -4.21 3.27
CA ALA A 177 -11.79 -4.53 2.27
C ALA A 177 -11.52 -3.33 1.37
N LEU A 178 -12.58 -2.75 0.79
CA LEU A 178 -12.48 -1.56 -0.07
C LEU A 178 -11.88 -0.35 0.66
N LYS A 179 -12.26 -0.14 1.93
CA LYS A 179 -11.69 0.92 2.76
C LYS A 179 -10.19 0.74 2.98
N THR A 180 -9.78 -0.46 3.35
CA THR A 180 -8.39 -0.78 3.66
C THR A 180 -7.51 -0.58 2.43
N ILE A 181 -7.89 -1.19 1.30
CA ILE A 181 -7.10 -1.10 0.07
C ILE A 181 -7.07 0.32 -0.50
N ALA A 182 -8.15 1.10 -0.42
CA ALA A 182 -8.14 2.50 -0.83
C ALA A 182 -7.19 3.36 0.03
N VAL A 183 -7.13 3.11 1.34
CA VAL A 183 -6.18 3.79 2.24
C VAL A 183 -4.73 3.38 1.96
N GLU A 184 -4.49 2.11 1.66
CA GLU A 184 -3.16 1.62 1.27
C GLU A 184 -2.69 2.26 -0.04
N CYS A 185 -3.55 2.31 -1.06
CA CYS A 185 -3.25 2.98 -2.33
C CYS A 185 -2.88 4.46 -2.11
N VAL A 186 -3.64 5.16 -1.28
CA VAL A 186 -3.33 6.54 -0.87
C VAL A 186 -1.97 6.63 -0.20
N LEU A 187 -1.59 5.68 0.66
CA LEU A 187 -0.29 5.68 1.31
C LEU A 187 0.85 5.40 0.31
N ALA A 188 0.62 4.55 -0.69
CA ALA A 188 1.58 4.28 -1.76
C ALA A 188 1.93 5.54 -2.56
N THR A 189 1.01 6.51 -2.69
CA THR A 189 1.27 7.80 -3.36
C THR A 189 2.20 8.75 -2.59
N SER A 190 2.60 8.42 -1.35
CA SER A 190 3.24 9.40 -0.44
C SER A 190 4.53 10.05 -0.95
N ARG A 191 5.27 9.34 -1.80
CA ARG A 191 6.54 9.80 -2.39
C ARG A 191 6.37 10.40 -3.79
N GLN A 192 5.15 10.42 -4.33
CA GLN A 192 4.85 10.89 -5.68
C GLN A 192 4.37 12.34 -5.65
N ASN A 193 4.56 13.04 -6.78
CA ASN A 193 4.05 14.39 -6.98
C ASN A 193 2.70 14.36 -7.72
N ASN A 194 1.63 14.02 -7.01
CA ASN A 194 0.28 13.91 -7.57
C ASN A 194 -0.80 14.54 -6.69
N ARG A 195 -2.01 14.69 -7.25
CA ARG A 195 -3.17 15.29 -6.59
C ARG A 195 -3.55 14.59 -5.29
N ILE A 196 -3.50 13.25 -5.25
CA ILE A 196 -3.91 12.44 -4.09
C ILE A 196 -2.96 12.70 -2.92
N ALA A 197 -1.65 12.68 -3.18
CA ALA A 197 -0.61 12.95 -2.21
C ALA A 197 -0.68 14.41 -1.70
N SER A 198 -0.86 15.39 -2.60
CA SER A 198 -1.04 16.80 -2.23
C SER A 198 -2.28 17.02 -1.37
N HIS A 199 -3.41 16.39 -1.73
CA HIS A 199 -4.64 16.44 -0.94
C HIS A 199 -4.43 15.86 0.47
N ARG A 200 -3.79 14.68 0.55
CA ARG A 200 -3.46 14.05 1.83
C ARG A 200 -2.60 14.95 2.69
N LYS A 201 -1.52 15.52 2.13
CA LYS A 201 -0.62 16.44 2.85
C LYS A 201 -1.40 17.64 3.40
N SER A 202 -2.27 18.27 2.61
CA SER A 202 -3.09 19.42 3.03
C SER A 202 -4.05 19.11 4.19
N ILE A 203 -4.71 17.94 4.16
CA ILE A 203 -5.63 17.55 5.24
C ILE A 203 -4.84 17.09 6.47
N THR A 204 -3.75 16.34 6.28
CA THR A 204 -2.93 15.83 7.39
C THR A 204 -2.34 16.96 8.23
N LYS A 205 -1.93 18.08 7.60
CA LYS A 205 -1.48 19.29 8.31
C LYS A 205 -2.51 19.83 9.31
N ARG A 206 -3.81 19.65 9.05
CA ARG A 206 -4.90 20.20 9.87
C ARG A 206 -5.58 19.17 10.78
N GLN A 207 -5.62 17.90 10.37
CA GLN A 207 -6.45 16.86 11.01
C GLN A 207 -5.70 15.54 11.24
N GLY A 208 -4.38 15.53 11.06
CA GLY A 208 -3.52 14.36 11.27
C GLY A 208 -3.96 13.16 10.44
N MET A 209 -4.14 12.01 11.10
CA MET A 209 -4.40 10.72 10.45
C MET A 209 -5.69 10.68 9.62
N LYS A 210 -6.65 11.58 9.89
CA LYS A 210 -7.90 11.72 9.12
C LYS A 210 -7.64 12.06 7.64
N GLY A 211 -6.48 12.64 7.32
CA GLY A 211 -6.08 12.92 5.94
C GLY A 211 -6.02 11.67 5.06
N ARG A 212 -5.71 10.49 5.63
CA ARG A 212 -5.70 9.22 4.89
C ARG A 212 -7.08 8.84 4.39
N ILE A 213 -8.07 8.88 5.29
CA ILE A 213 -9.47 8.59 4.97
C ILE A 213 -10.03 9.61 3.98
N ALA A 214 -9.80 10.90 4.21
CA ALA A 214 -10.28 11.95 3.32
C ALA A 214 -9.71 11.79 1.89
N SER A 215 -8.46 11.35 1.78
CA SER A 215 -7.85 11.09 0.46
C SER A 215 -8.33 9.78 -0.16
N ALA A 216 -8.68 8.77 0.65
CA ALA A 216 -9.31 7.55 0.15
C ALA A 216 -10.70 7.86 -0.44
N HIS A 217 -11.45 8.79 0.15
CA HIS A 217 -12.68 9.31 -0.45
C HIS A 217 -12.42 9.97 -1.82
N VAL A 218 -11.36 10.77 -1.94
CA VAL A 218 -10.97 11.37 -3.22
C VAL A 218 -10.58 10.30 -4.24
N LEU A 219 -9.83 9.28 -3.84
CA LEU A 219 -9.42 8.17 -4.69
C LEU A 219 -10.62 7.36 -5.19
N LEU A 220 -11.56 6.99 -4.31
CA LEU A 220 -12.78 6.28 -4.72
C LEU A 220 -13.69 7.13 -5.61
N THR A 221 -13.67 8.46 -5.43
CA THR A 221 -14.38 9.36 -6.34
C THR A 221 -13.75 9.37 -7.74
N ILE A 222 -12.42 9.30 -7.83
CA ILE A 222 -11.71 9.15 -9.11
C ILE A 222 -12.10 7.81 -9.75
N ALA A 223 -11.97 6.70 -9.02
CA ALA A 223 -12.29 5.36 -9.50
C ALA A 223 -13.73 5.27 -10.02
N TYR A 224 -14.71 5.80 -9.27
CA TYR A 224 -16.10 5.87 -9.71
C TYR A 224 -16.27 6.60 -11.05
N ASN A 225 -15.64 7.76 -11.20
CA ASN A 225 -15.81 8.53 -12.43
C ASN A 225 -15.13 7.86 -13.62
N ILE A 226 -13.96 7.27 -13.42
CA ILE A 226 -13.23 6.52 -14.46
C ILE A 226 -14.04 5.31 -14.94
N LEU A 227 -14.60 4.53 -14.02
CA LEU A 227 -15.45 3.39 -14.39
C LEU A 227 -16.75 3.84 -15.05
N LYS A 228 -17.30 4.98 -14.63
CA LYS A 228 -18.53 5.54 -15.22
C LYS A 228 -18.32 6.10 -16.64
N THR A 229 -17.21 6.79 -16.90
CA THR A 229 -16.94 7.41 -18.20
C THR A 229 -16.16 6.50 -19.14
N GLY A 230 -15.41 5.54 -18.61
CA GLY A 230 -14.47 4.71 -19.37
C GLY A 230 -13.24 5.46 -19.86
N GLU A 231 -12.99 6.67 -19.33
CA GLU A 231 -11.86 7.53 -19.69
C GLU A 231 -10.67 7.31 -18.75
N PRO A 232 -9.43 7.36 -19.27
CA PRO A 232 -8.24 7.17 -18.45
C PRO A 232 -8.04 8.29 -17.44
N TYR A 233 -7.32 7.98 -16.35
CA TYR A 233 -6.94 8.99 -15.37
C TYR A 233 -5.99 10.02 -15.98
N HIS A 234 -6.35 11.30 -15.84
CA HIS A 234 -5.47 12.42 -16.17
C HIS A 234 -5.03 13.13 -14.89
N GLU A 235 -3.72 13.17 -14.65
CA GLU A 235 -3.15 13.80 -13.47
C GLU A 235 -3.33 15.32 -13.52
N LEU A 236 -3.80 15.89 -12.41
CA LEU A 236 -3.85 17.33 -12.23
C LEU A 236 -2.51 17.79 -11.65
N ARG A 237 -1.97 18.91 -12.14
CA ARG A 237 -0.69 19.45 -11.67
C ARG A 237 -0.69 19.56 -10.13
N SER A 238 0.47 19.38 -9.52
CA SER A 238 0.62 19.33 -8.05
C SER A 238 0.16 20.61 -7.34
N ASN A 239 0.25 21.75 -8.02
CA ASN A 239 -0.20 23.07 -7.58
C ASN A 239 -1.72 23.30 -7.77
N TYR A 240 -2.48 22.35 -8.35
CA TYR A 240 -3.91 22.48 -8.60
C TYR A 240 -4.71 22.89 -7.34
N LEU A 241 -4.33 22.38 -6.16
CA LEU A 241 -5.00 22.73 -4.92
C LEU A 241 -4.72 24.18 -4.49
N GLU A 242 -3.52 24.68 -4.75
CA GLU A 242 -3.11 26.06 -4.47
C GLU A 242 -3.80 27.01 -5.46
N GLU A 243 -3.80 26.68 -6.75
CA GLU A 243 -4.54 27.42 -7.78
C GLU A 243 -6.04 27.49 -7.48
N LYS A 244 -6.63 26.37 -7.04
CA LYS A 244 -8.05 26.33 -6.65
C LYS A 244 -8.35 27.20 -5.44
N GLN A 245 -7.45 27.24 -4.46
CA GLN A 245 -7.57 28.08 -3.27
C GLN A 245 -7.46 29.56 -3.65
N MET A 246 -6.45 29.93 -4.45
CA MET A 246 -6.27 31.28 -4.99
C MET A 246 -7.50 31.74 -5.79
N ASN A 247 -8.03 30.90 -6.67
CA ASN A 247 -9.24 31.21 -7.43
C ASN A 247 -10.48 31.42 -6.55
N LYS A 248 -10.57 30.73 -5.40
CA LYS A 248 -11.64 30.94 -4.43
C LYS A 248 -11.48 32.27 -3.71
N GLU A 249 -10.26 32.64 -3.35
CA GLU A 249 -9.94 33.92 -2.72
C GLU A 249 -10.24 35.09 -3.66
N LEU A 250 -9.85 34.99 -4.94
CA LEU A 250 -10.19 35.97 -5.97
C LEU A 250 -11.71 36.16 -6.09
N LYS A 251 -12.48 35.07 -6.18
CA LYS A 251 -13.95 35.13 -6.21
C LYS A 251 -14.55 35.76 -4.95
N MET A 252 -13.94 35.52 -3.79
CA MET A 252 -14.38 36.14 -2.53
C MET A 252 -14.07 37.64 -2.52
N ILE A 253 -12.90 38.05 -2.99
CA ILE A 253 -12.52 39.46 -3.14
C ILE A 253 -13.51 40.18 -4.07
N GLU A 254 -13.83 39.59 -5.22
CA GLU A 254 -14.83 40.13 -6.15
C GLU A 254 -16.21 40.26 -5.49
N TYR A 255 -16.64 39.23 -4.75
CA TYR A 255 -17.92 39.25 -4.03
C TYR A 255 -17.98 40.38 -2.98
N LEU A 256 -16.91 40.58 -2.21
CA LEU A 256 -16.83 41.63 -1.20
C LEU A 256 -16.76 43.03 -1.82
N LYS A 257 -16.01 43.20 -2.92
CA LYS A 257 -16.01 44.46 -3.69
C LYS A 257 -17.41 44.81 -4.19
N LYS A 258 -18.16 43.83 -4.71
CA LYS A 258 -19.58 44.02 -5.12
C LYS A 258 -20.50 44.42 -3.97
N LYS A 259 -20.16 44.06 -2.72
CA LYS A 259 -20.90 44.46 -1.52
C LYS A 259 -20.44 45.81 -0.95
N GLY A 260 -19.53 46.51 -1.62
CA GLY A 260 -19.07 47.85 -1.23
C GLY A 260 -17.88 47.87 -0.27
N TYR A 261 -17.23 46.73 -0.02
CA TYR A 261 -16.03 46.67 0.80
C TYR A 261 -14.78 46.97 -0.03
N THR A 262 -13.96 47.91 0.42
CA THR A 262 -12.65 48.22 -0.19
C THR A 262 -11.60 47.28 0.40
N ILE A 263 -11.05 46.40 -0.43
CA ILE A 263 -9.99 45.47 -0.02
C ILE A 263 -8.65 46.03 -0.53
N PRO A 264 -7.73 46.45 0.36
CA PRO A 264 -6.40 46.89 -0.05
C PRO A 264 -5.62 45.72 -0.67
N PRO A 265 -4.74 45.98 -1.66
CA PRO A 265 -3.88 44.95 -2.22
C PRO A 265 -2.99 44.34 -1.13
N SER A 266 -2.89 43.01 -1.10
CA SER A 266 -2.04 42.29 -0.15
C SER A 266 -0.56 42.55 -0.47
N GLU A 267 0.21 43.01 0.53
CA GLU A 267 1.66 43.29 0.43
C GLU A 267 2.55 42.04 0.31
N GLN A 268 2.06 40.92 -0.21
CA GLN A 268 2.84 39.69 -0.38
C GLN A 268 3.23 39.46 -1.84
N GLN A 269 4.00 40.37 -2.43
CA GLN A 269 4.76 40.15 -3.67
C GLN A 269 6.11 40.88 -3.66
N THR A 270 6.88 40.79 -2.57
CA THR A 270 8.32 41.10 -2.60
C THR A 270 9.02 40.35 -1.47
N ALA A 271 9.50 39.14 -1.77
CA ALA A 271 10.64 38.49 -1.12
C ALA A 271 11.11 37.34 -2.01
#